data_AF-A0A0S8B7L2-F1
#
_entry.id   AF-A0A0S8B7L2-F1
#
_cell.length_a   1.000
_cell.length_b   1.000
_cell.length_c   1.000
_cell.angle_alpha   90.00
_cell.angle_beta   90.00
_cell.angle_gamma   90.00
#
_symmetry.space_group_name_H-M   'P 1'
#
loop_
_entity.id
_entity.type
_entity.pdbx_description
1 polymer ?
#
loop_
_entity_poly.entity_id
_entity_poly.type
_entity_poly.pdbx_seq_one_letter_code
_entity_poly.pdbx_strand_id
1 'polypeptide(L)'
;MCCFWTILVFLGPRFANIIWWIANPVRWVGSTELSAFDSALWPILGILFLPWTTLMYVLVFPGGVGGWDWLWLGLAVLGDIGMYAGGGVGNRDRLAR
;
A
#
# COMPACT_ATOMS: atom_id res chain seq x y z
N MET A 1 -0.25 3.36 -24.10
CA MET A 1 0.38 2.21 -23.42
C MET A 1 0.52 2.40 -21.91
N CYS A 2 0.42 3.63 -21.40
CA CYS A 2 0.57 3.96 -19.97
C CYS A 2 -0.56 3.42 -19.09
N CYS A 3 -1.78 3.23 -19.63
CA CYS A 3 -2.96 2.85 -18.85
C CYS A 3 -2.87 1.47 -18.18
N PHE A 4 -2.23 0.48 -18.83
CA PHE A 4 -2.08 -0.84 -18.21
C PHE A 4 -1.13 -0.79 -17.01
N TRP A 5 0.01 -0.12 -17.19
CA TRP A 5 1.03 0.01 -16.15
C TRP A 5 0.53 0.88 -14.98
N THR A 6 -0.19 1.96 -15.27
CA THR A 6 -0.80 2.80 -14.24
C THR A 6 -1.93 2.06 -13.51
N ILE A 7 -2.78 1.29 -14.19
CA ILE A 7 -3.78 0.46 -13.51
C ILE A 7 -3.09 -0.57 -12.59
N LEU A 8 -2.04 -1.22 -13.06
CA LEU A 8 -1.35 -2.24 -12.27
C LEU A 8 -0.66 -1.65 -11.02
N VAL A 9 -0.13 -0.43 -11.11
CA VAL A 9 0.53 0.23 -9.98
C VAL A 9 -0.41 1.04 -9.08
N PHE A 10 -1.53 1.55 -9.60
CA PHE A 10 -2.51 2.31 -8.81
C PHE A 10 -3.62 1.45 -8.21
N LEU A 11 -4.09 0.45 -8.96
CA LEU A 11 -5.18 -0.43 -8.54
C LEU A 11 -4.65 -1.77 -8.01
N GLY A 12 -3.51 -2.24 -8.51
CA GLY A 12 -2.89 -3.49 -8.09
C GLY A 12 -2.60 -3.59 -6.59
N PRO A 13 -2.02 -2.58 -5.91
CA PRO A 13 -1.69 -2.68 -4.48
C PRO A 13 -2.92 -2.86 -3.59
N ARG A 14 -4.05 -2.23 -3.96
CA ARG A 14 -5.32 -2.37 -3.23
C ARG A 14 -5.85 -3.80 -3.32
N PHE A 15 -5.88 -4.37 -4.54
CA PHE A 15 -6.30 -5.76 -4.74
C PHE A 15 -5.30 -6.75 -4.16
N ALA A 16 -4.01 -6.51 -4.32
CA ALA A 16 -2.95 -7.35 -3.77
C ALA A 16 -3.06 -7.45 -2.25
N ASN A 17 -3.31 -6.33 -1.56
CA ASN A 17 -3.54 -6.34 -0.12
C ASN A 17 -4.78 -7.18 0.26
N ILE A 18 -5.90 -7.02 -0.43
CA ILE A 18 -7.13 -7.78 -0.14
C ILE A 18 -6.93 -9.28 -0.40
N ILE A 19 -6.35 -9.64 -1.55
CA ILE A 19 -6.09 -11.03 -1.92
C ILE A 19 -5.13 -11.67 -0.93
N TRP A 20 -4.05 -10.97 -0.56
CA TRP A 20 -3.07 -11.47 0.40
C TRP A 20 -3.67 -11.59 1.80
N TRP A 21 -4.52 -10.65 2.21
CA TRP A 21 -5.20 -10.72 3.50
C TRP A 21 -6.11 -11.95 3.58
N ILE A 22 -6.87 -12.25 2.52
CA ILE A 22 -7.70 -13.46 2.46
C ILE A 22 -6.83 -14.73 2.41
N ALA A 23 -5.73 -14.71 1.67
CA ALA A 23 -4.84 -15.86 1.53
C ALA A 23 -4.05 -16.18 2.82
N ASN A 24 -3.70 -15.18 3.62
CA ASN A 24 -2.90 -15.34 4.84
C ASN A 24 -3.36 -14.36 5.95
N PRO A 25 -4.54 -14.57 6.56
CA PRO A 25 -5.08 -13.64 7.55
C PRO A 25 -4.19 -13.49 8.79
N VAL A 26 -3.49 -14.57 9.18
CA VAL A 26 -2.62 -14.62 10.37
C VAL A 26 -1.43 -13.65 10.29
N ARG A 27 -0.94 -13.36 9.07
CA ARG A 27 0.15 -12.38 8.88
C ARG A 27 -0.35 -10.94 9.05
N TRP A 28 -1.62 -10.70 8.72
CA TRP A 28 -2.20 -9.36 8.72
C TRP A 28 -2.75 -8.99 10.07
N VAL A 29 -3.58 -9.85 10.66
CA VAL A 29 -4.29 -9.59 11.91
C VAL A 29 -4.10 -10.78 12.83
N GLY A 30 -3.55 -10.53 14.01
CA GLY A 30 -3.29 -11.55 15.01
C GLY A 30 -2.76 -10.96 16.30
N SER A 31 -2.47 -11.83 17.26
CA SER A 31 -1.88 -11.49 18.56
C SER A 31 -0.47 -12.06 18.71
N THR A 32 0.20 -12.34 17.58
CA THR A 32 1.48 -13.05 17.53
C THR A 32 2.55 -12.09 17.04
N GLU A 33 3.81 -12.28 17.40
CA GLU A 33 4.89 -11.37 16.96
C GLU A 33 5.13 -11.35 15.42
N LEU A 34 4.44 -12.23 14.68
CA LEU A 34 4.43 -12.26 13.22
C LEU A 34 3.27 -11.45 12.58
N SER A 35 2.29 -10.97 13.36
CA SER A 35 1.14 -10.24 12.81
C SER A 35 1.44 -8.75 12.71
N ALA A 36 1.28 -8.20 11.51
CA ALA A 36 1.56 -6.79 11.22
C ALA A 36 0.66 -5.81 11.98
N PHE A 37 -0.57 -6.22 12.32
CA PHE A 37 -1.56 -5.37 12.98
C PHE A 37 -2.29 -6.12 14.11
N ASP A 38 -2.54 -5.42 15.21
CA ASP A 38 -3.30 -5.94 16.38
C ASP A 38 -4.82 -5.99 16.12
N SER A 39 -5.31 -5.23 15.14
CA SER A 39 -6.74 -5.11 14.84
C SER A 39 -6.96 -4.99 13.33
N ALA A 40 -8.08 -5.51 12.85
CA ALA A 40 -8.51 -5.41 11.45
C ALA A 40 -8.77 -3.96 10.99
N LEU A 41 -8.93 -3.01 11.91
CA LEU A 41 -9.13 -1.60 11.56
C LEU A 41 -7.92 -0.97 10.89
N TRP A 42 -6.71 -1.29 11.35
CA TRP A 42 -5.46 -0.74 10.80
C TRP A 42 -5.21 -1.13 9.33
N PRO A 43 -5.28 -2.41 8.93
CA PRO A 43 -5.11 -2.77 7.53
C PRO A 43 -6.23 -2.24 6.63
N ILE A 44 -7.47 -2.12 7.12
CA ILE A 44 -8.55 -1.50 6.34
C ILE A 44 -8.22 -0.03 6.04
N LEU A 45 -7.78 0.72 7.05
CA LEU A 45 -7.39 2.12 6.90
C LEU A 45 -6.18 2.25 5.98
N GLY A 46 -5.19 1.37 6.15
CA GLY A 46 -4.00 1.30 5.31
C GLY A 46 -4.34 1.03 3.84
N ILE A 47 -5.18 0.04 3.54
CA ILE A 47 -5.59 -0.28 2.16
C ILE A 47 -6.31 0.90 1.48
N LEU A 48 -7.07 1.68 2.23
CA LEU A 48 -7.84 2.80 1.70
C LEU A 48 -6.99 4.06 1.44
N PHE A 49 -6.11 4.40 2.39
CA PHE A 49 -5.36 5.66 2.38
C PHE A 49 -3.90 5.52 1.92
N LEU A 50 -3.26 4.40 2.20
CA LEU A 50 -1.82 4.19 2.00
C LEU A 50 -1.55 2.76 1.48
N PRO A 51 -2.08 2.41 0.29
CA PRO A 51 -2.07 1.04 -0.19
C PRO A 51 -0.66 0.49 -0.43
N TRP A 52 0.30 1.29 -0.91
CA TRP A 52 1.69 0.84 -1.05
C TRP A 52 2.39 0.67 0.28
N THR A 53 2.25 1.67 1.16
CA THR A 53 2.88 1.61 2.48
C THR A 53 2.38 0.40 3.26
N THR A 54 1.10 0.09 3.17
CA THR A 54 0.51 -1.09 3.83
C THR A 54 1.06 -2.39 3.25
N LEU A 55 1.17 -2.51 1.92
CA LEU A 55 1.72 -3.69 1.26
C LEU A 55 3.18 -3.93 1.69
N MET A 56 4.00 -2.86 1.64
CA MET A 56 5.42 -2.96 2.02
C MET A 56 5.61 -3.19 3.49
N TYR A 57 4.80 -2.55 4.35
CA TYR A 57 4.83 -2.78 5.78
C TYR A 57 4.55 -4.24 6.11
N VAL A 58 3.46 -4.81 5.57
CA VAL A 58 3.15 -6.24 5.77
C VAL A 58 4.27 -7.14 5.23
N LEU A 59 4.98 -6.73 4.18
CA LEU A 59 6.09 -7.49 3.59
C LEU A 59 7.32 -7.53 4.50
N VAL A 60 7.74 -6.38 5.05
CA VAL A 60 8.95 -6.24 5.88
C VAL A 60 8.73 -6.52 7.36
N PHE A 61 7.49 -6.50 7.85
CA PHE A 61 7.17 -6.68 9.26
C PHE A 61 7.63 -8.00 9.95
N PRO A 62 7.83 -9.17 9.30
CA PRO A 62 8.17 -10.39 10.02
C PRO A 62 9.48 -10.26 10.79
N GLY A 63 9.42 -10.19 12.11
CA GLY A 63 10.59 -9.99 12.97
C GLY A 63 10.93 -8.51 13.27
N GLY A 64 10.03 -7.58 12.95
CA GLY A 64 10.19 -6.14 13.20
C GLY A 64 10.78 -5.37 12.01
N VAL A 65 10.65 -4.05 12.04
CA VAL A 65 11.17 -3.15 11.00
C VAL A 65 12.58 -2.72 11.38
N GLY A 66 13.59 -3.06 10.57
CA GLY A 66 14.99 -2.76 10.88
C GLY A 66 15.84 -2.35 9.67
N GLY A 67 16.92 -1.61 9.93
CA GLY A 67 17.96 -1.31 8.93
C GLY A 67 17.42 -0.75 7.60
N TRP A 68 17.50 -1.56 6.53
CA TRP A 68 17.11 -1.19 5.17
C TRP A 68 15.59 -1.17 4.91
N ASP A 69 14.78 -1.73 5.82
CA ASP A 69 13.32 -1.75 5.68
C ASP A 69 12.73 -0.34 5.65
N TRP A 70 13.38 0.61 6.35
CA TRP A 70 13.00 2.02 6.34
C TRP A 70 13.09 2.67 4.97
N LEU A 71 14.05 2.24 4.14
CA LEU A 71 14.16 2.73 2.76
C LEU A 71 12.99 2.22 1.92
N TRP A 72 12.62 0.95 2.07
CA TRP A 72 11.47 0.37 1.38
C TRP A 72 10.15 1.03 1.81
N LEU A 73 9.97 1.27 3.11
CA LEU A 73 8.83 2.02 3.62
C LEU A 73 8.79 3.45 3.10
N GLY A 74 9.93 4.15 3.05
CA GLY A 74 10.03 5.49 2.48
C GLY A 74 9.62 5.52 1.00
N LEU A 75 10.07 4.56 0.19
CA LEU A 75 9.66 4.43 -1.21
C LEU A 75 8.16 4.13 -1.35
N ALA A 76 7.60 3.31 -0.45
CA ALA A 76 6.19 2.99 -0.46
C ALA A 76 5.33 4.24 -0.18
N VAL A 77 5.75 5.08 0.77
CA VAL A 77 5.11 6.38 1.07
C VAL A 77 5.19 7.31 -0.13
N LEU A 78 6.35 7.39 -0.81
CA LEU A 78 6.49 8.16 -2.05
C LEU A 78 5.56 7.64 -3.16
N GLY A 79 5.37 6.33 -3.24
CA GLY A 79 4.40 5.68 -4.13
C GLY A 79 2.97 6.15 -3.85
N ASP A 80 2.57 6.19 -2.58
CA ASP A 80 1.25 6.67 -2.16
C ASP A 80 1.05 8.16 -2.50
N ILE A 81 2.05 9.02 -2.26
CA ILE A 81 2.02 10.45 -2.65
C ILE A 81 1.88 10.59 -4.18
N GLY A 82 2.61 9.77 -4.94
CA GLY A 82 2.52 9.71 -6.39
C GLY A 82 1.11 9.39 -6.90
N MET A 83 0.35 8.57 -6.18
CA MET A 83 -1.06 8.28 -6.50
C MET A 83 -1.95 9.51 -6.37
N TYR A 84 -1.81 10.23 -5.27
CA TYR A 84 -2.61 11.42 -5.03
C TYR A 84 -2.23 12.56 -5.98
N ALA A 85 -0.95 12.70 -6.33
CA ALA A 85 -0.48 13.71 -7.27
C ALA A 85 -0.89 13.43 -8.72
N GLY A 86 -0.88 12.17 -9.15
CA GLY A 86 -1.19 11.78 -10.54
C GLY A 86 -2.63 12.08 -10.98
N GLY A 87 -3.60 11.99 -10.08
CA GLY A 87 -5.00 12.34 -10.35
C GLY A 87 -5.25 13.86 -10.43
N GLY A 88 -4.50 14.66 -9.66
CA GLY A 88 -4.64 16.12 -9.63
C GLY A 88 -4.07 16.82 -10.86
N VAL A 89 -2.91 16.38 -11.38
CA VAL A 89 -2.26 17.02 -12.53
C VAL A 89 -3.04 16.79 -13.82
N GLY A 90 -3.53 15.56 -14.07
CA GLY A 90 -4.28 15.22 -15.30
C GLY A 90 -5.66 15.88 -15.44
N ASN A 91 -6.19 16.48 -14.36
CA ASN A 91 -7.46 17.19 -14.38
C ASN A 91 -7.29 18.69 -14.72
N ARG A 92 -6.10 19.26 -14.51
CA ARG A 92 -5.83 20.69 -14.79
C ARG A 92 -5.82 20.99 -16.28
N ASP A 93 -5.32 20.05 -17.08
CA ASP A 93 -5.31 20.17 -18.56
C ASP A 93 -6.71 20.07 -19.18
N ARG A 94 -7.69 19.48 -18.48
CA ARG A 94 -9.10 19.42 -18.94
C ARG A 94 -9.91 20.65 -18.57
N LEU A 95 -9.55 21.34 -17.50
CA LEU A 95 -10.24 22.56 -17.06
C LEU A 95 -9.70 23.82 -17.75
N ALA A 96 -8.51 23.75 -18.35
CA ALA A 96 -7.91 24.84 -19.12
C ALA A 96 -8.31 24.84 -20.62
N ARG A 97 -9.25 23.98 -21.03
CA ARG A 97 -9.73 23.83 -22.40
C ARG A 97 -11.24 24.06 -22.47
#